data_AF-A0A6G3RF29-F1
#
_entry.id   AF-A0A6G3RF29-F1
#
_cell.length_a   1.000
_cell.length_b   1.000
_cell.length_c   1.000
_cell.angle_alpha   90.00
_cell.angle_beta   90.00
_cell.angle_gamma   90.00
#
_symmetry.space_group_name_H-M   'P 1'
#
loop_
_entity.id
_entity.type
_entity.pdbx_description
1 polymer ?
#
loop_
_entity_poly.entity_id
_entity_poly.type
_entity_poly.pdbx_seq_one_letter_code
_entity_poly.pdbx_strand_id
1 'polypeptide(L)' 'VLRARLADKRVEVVGERSETRTVWANPDGTLTEDQAAGPVRFRADDGSWTGVDIDLATLPDGRVGAKAHPL' A
#
# COMPACT_ATOMS: atom_id res chain seq x y z
N VAL A 1 -0.81 -1.58 18.66
CA VAL A 1 -1.89 -0.96 19.47
C VAL A 1 -1.42 0.20 20.33
N LEU A 2 -0.40 0.04 21.21
CA LEU A 2 0.06 1.12 22.10
C LEU A 2 0.37 2.45 21.37
N ARG A 3 1.07 2.40 20.22
CA ARG A 3 1.35 3.59 19.40
C ARG A 3 0.08 4.30 18.91
N ALA A 4 -0.96 3.55 18.51
CA ALA A 4 -2.22 4.12 18.04
C ALA A 4 -2.96 4.83 19.18
N ARG A 5 -2.96 4.22 20.37
CA ARG A 5 -3.55 4.82 21.57
C ARG A 5 -2.83 6.10 22.00
N LEU A 6 -1.50 6.11 21.98
CA LEU A 6 -0.70 7.29 22.34
C LEU A 6 -0.86 8.45 21.34
N ALA A 7 -1.06 8.13 20.05
CA ALA A 7 -1.22 9.12 18.99
C ALA A 7 -2.68 9.56 18.76
N ASP A 8 -3.64 8.92 19.43
CA ASP A 8 -5.09 9.03 19.19
C ASP A 8 -5.47 8.91 17.70
N LYS A 9 -4.74 8.07 16.98
CA LYS A 9 -4.89 7.86 15.54
C LYS A 9 -4.63 6.39 15.23
N ARG A 10 -5.34 5.85 14.23
CA ARG A 10 -5.02 4.51 13.74
C ARG A 10 -3.60 4.46 13.18
N VAL A 11 -2.89 3.37 13.44
CA VAL A 11 -1.51 3.15 12.98
C VAL A 11 -1.46 1.85 12.21
N GLU A 12 -0.84 1.84 11.05
CA GLU A 12 -0.71 0.65 10.22
C GLU A 12 0.20 -0.40 10.87
N VAL A 13 -0.20 -1.66 10.75
CA VAL A 13 0.60 -2.84 11.11
C VAL A 13 1.36 -3.30 9.87
N VAL A 14 2.52 -2.68 9.61
CA VAL A 14 3.31 -2.87 8.37
C VAL A 14 3.71 -4.34 8.13
N GLY A 15 3.86 -5.15 9.19
CA GLY A 15 4.18 -6.58 9.06
C GLY A 15 3.07 -7.43 8.43
N GLU A 16 1.82 -6.96 8.45
CA GLU A 16 0.65 -7.62 7.86
C GLU A 16 0.31 -7.08 6.45
N ARG A 17 1.14 -6.18 5.91
CA ARG A 17 0.91 -5.55 4.61
C ARG A 17 1.12 -6.55 3.48
N SER A 18 0.14 -6.64 2.59
CA SER A 18 0.25 -7.34 1.31
C SER A 18 -0.14 -6.43 0.14
N GLU A 19 -0.13 -6.99 -1.07
CA GLU A 19 -0.61 -6.35 -2.30
C GLU A 19 -2.10 -5.95 -2.22
N THR A 20 -2.89 -6.69 -1.45
CA THR A 20 -4.36 -6.57 -1.38
C THR A 20 -4.87 -6.15 0.01
N ARG A 21 -4.01 -6.19 1.04
CA ARG A 21 -4.42 -6.05 2.44
C ARG A 21 -3.65 -4.95 3.17
N THR A 22 -4.37 -4.19 3.99
CA THR A 22 -3.79 -3.24 4.96
C THR A 22 -4.46 -3.41 6.32
N VAL A 23 -3.68 -3.68 7.36
CA VAL A 23 -4.21 -3.83 8.72
C VAL A 23 -3.86 -2.59 9.55
N TRP A 24 -4.84 -2.06 10.25
CA TRP A 24 -4.74 -0.90 11.11
C TRP A 24 -4.99 -1.29 12.56
N ALA A 25 -4.13 -0.82 13.47
CA ALA A 25 -4.41 -0.84 14.90
C ALA A 25 -5.11 0.47 15.30
N ASN A 26 -6.27 0.37 15.93
CA ASN A 26 -7.07 1.52 16.36
C ASN A 26 -6.71 1.95 17.81
N PRO A 27 -7.00 3.21 18.19
CA PRO A 27 -6.72 3.70 19.56
C PRO A 27 -7.46 2.93 20.66
N ASP A 28 -8.67 2.47 20.35
CA ASP A 28 -9.55 1.71 21.24
C ASP A 28 -9.07 0.27 21.53
N GLY A 29 -8.08 -0.22 20.77
CA GLY A 29 -7.54 -1.56 20.91
C GLY A 29 -8.01 -2.56 19.86
N THR A 30 -8.95 -2.17 18.99
CA THR A 30 -9.44 -3.01 17.89
C THR A 30 -8.48 -3.00 16.69
N LEU A 31 -8.69 -3.93 15.77
CA LEU A 31 -8.04 -3.97 14.47
C LEU A 31 -9.07 -3.73 13.36
N THR A 32 -8.68 -2.96 12.34
CA THR A 32 -9.45 -2.81 11.10
C THR A 32 -8.61 -3.29 9.94
N GLU A 33 -9.25 -3.95 8.98
CA GLU A 33 -8.61 -4.43 7.77
C GLU A 33 -9.26 -3.78 6.54
N ASP A 34 -8.44 -3.16 5.72
CA ASP A 34 -8.82 -2.73 4.38
C ASP A 34 -8.40 -3.83 3.39
N GLN A 35 -9.38 -4.45 2.74
CA GLN A 35 -9.21 -5.49 1.74
C GLN A 35 -9.58 -4.95 0.35
N ALA A 36 -8.71 -5.17 -0.63
CA ALA A 36 -8.98 -4.85 -2.03
C ALA A 36 -9.31 -6.12 -2.84
N ALA A 37 -10.08 -5.96 -3.92
CA ALA A 37 -10.42 -7.07 -4.83
C ALA A 37 -9.23 -7.53 -5.70
N GLY A 38 -8.15 -6.75 -5.75
CA GLY A 38 -6.93 -7.04 -6.47
C GLY A 38 -5.76 -6.18 -5.97
N PRO A 39 -4.54 -6.39 -6.50
CA PRO A 39 -3.35 -5.66 -6.07
C PRO A 39 -3.53 -4.15 -6.23
N VAL A 40 -3.38 -3.41 -5.12
CA VAL A 40 -3.33 -1.94 -5.10
C VAL A 40 -1.90 -1.41 -4.97
N ARG A 41 -0.96 -2.32 -4.68
CA ARG A 41 0.47 -2.07 -4.54
C ARG A 41 1.23 -3.35 -4.86
N PHE A 42 2.49 -3.21 -5.24
CA PHE A 42 3.41 -4.31 -5.55
C PHE A 42 4.79 -4.01 -4.99
N ARG A 43 5.66 -5.02 -4.96
CA ARG A 43 7.08 -4.85 -4.63
C ARG A 43 7.85 -4.46 -5.89
N ALA A 44 8.47 -3.29 -5.89
CA ALA A 44 9.35 -2.85 -6.97
C ALA A 44 10.71 -3.56 -6.89
N ASP A 45 11.52 -3.41 -7.95
CA ASP A 45 12.84 -4.05 -8.06
C ASP A 45 13.80 -3.66 -6.93
N ASP A 46 13.63 -2.48 -6.35
CA ASP A 46 14.38 -1.99 -5.18
C ASP A 46 13.88 -2.57 -3.84
N GLY A 47 12.87 -3.44 -3.88
CA GLY A 47 12.25 -4.08 -2.72
C GLY A 47 11.24 -3.20 -1.99
N SER A 48 10.99 -1.97 -2.44
CA SER A 48 10.03 -1.04 -1.86
C SER A 48 8.58 -1.39 -2.25
N TRP A 49 7.63 -0.98 -1.41
CA TRP A 49 6.21 -1.05 -1.76
C TRP A 49 5.85 0.16 -2.62
N THR A 50 5.40 -0.11 -3.85
CA THR A 50 4.96 0.91 -4.81
C THR A 50 3.48 0.73 -5.11
N GLY A 51 2.72 1.82 -5.12
CA GLY A 51 1.31 1.81 -5.50
C GLY A 51 1.15 1.48 -6.98
N VAL A 52 0.09 0.74 -7.33
CA VAL A 52 -0.28 0.56 -8.73
C VAL A 52 -0.82 1.88 -9.27
N ASP A 53 -0.19 2.40 -10.31
CA ASP A 53 -0.56 3.63 -11.01
C ASP A 53 -0.65 3.34 -12.52
N ILE A 54 -1.89 3.21 -12.98
CA ILE A 54 -2.23 2.90 -14.38
C ILE A 54 -2.50 4.14 -15.22
N ASP A 55 -2.25 5.34 -14.70
CA ASP A 55 -2.26 6.53 -15.54
C ASP A 55 -1.17 6.39 -16.60
N LEU A 56 -1.47 6.90 -17.81
CA LEU A 56 -0.52 6.87 -18.91
C LEU A 56 0.49 8.00 -18.81
N ALA A 57 1.76 7.68 -19.05
CA ALA A 57 2.85 8.63 -19.18
C ALA A 57 3.79 8.23 -20.31
N THR A 58 4.54 9.21 -20.83
CA THR A 58 5.69 8.92 -21.70
C THR A 58 6.83 8.37 -20.85
N LEU A 59 7.26 7.15 -21.17
CA LEU A 59 8.33 6.43 -20.49
C LEU A 59 9.71 6.90 -20.97
N PRO A 60 10.79 6.59 -20.24
CA PRO A 60 12.16 6.99 -20.62
C PRO A 60 12.61 6.50 -22.01
N ASP A 61 12.01 5.42 -22.51
CA ASP A 61 12.26 4.86 -23.84
C ASP A 61 11.39 5.49 -24.95
N GLY A 62 10.60 6.51 -24.62
CA GLY A 62 9.72 7.23 -25.55
C GLY A 62 8.37 6.57 -25.81
N ARG A 63 8.10 5.38 -25.25
CA ARG A 63 6.78 4.73 -25.35
C ARG A 63 5.77 5.37 -24.39
N VAL A 64 4.49 5.13 -24.64
CA VAL A 64 3.42 5.44 -23.67
C VAL A 64 3.06 4.16 -22.93
N GLY A 65 3.05 4.22 -21.60
CA GLY A 65 2.70 3.10 -20.74
C GLY A 65 2.20 3.56 -19.37
N ALA A 66 1.78 2.59 -18.55
CA ALA A 66 1.40 2.83 -17.16
C ALA A 66 2.57 3.40 -16.36
N LYS A 67 2.31 4.32 -15.44
CA LYS A 67 3.34 4.90 -14.57
C LYS A 67 3.97 3.89 -13.62
N ALA A 68 3.18 2.96 -13.07
CA ALA A 68 3.67 1.92 -12.18
C ALA A 68 2.74 0.69 -12.17
N HIS A 69 3.22 -0.44 -12.67
CA HIS A 69 2.55 -1.73 -12.49
C HIS A 69 3.59 -2.85 -12.50
N PRO A 70 3.27 -4.05 -11.96
CA PRO A 70 4.20 -5.17 -11.90
C PRO A 70 4.47 -5.87 -13.25
N LEU A 71 3.81 -5.47 -14.35
CA LEU A 71 3.95 -6.08 -15.68
C LEU A 71 4.78 -5.22 -16.66
#